data_AF-F8WY05-F1
#
_entry.id   AF-F8WY05-F1
#
_cell.length_a   1.000
_cell.length_b   1.000
_cell.length_c   1.000
_cell.angle_alpha   90.00
_cell.angle_beta   90.00
_cell.angle_gamma   90.00
#
_symmetry.space_group_name_H-M   'P 1'
#
loop_
_entity.id
_entity.type
_entity.pdbx_description
1 polymer ?
#
loop_
_entity_poly.entity_id
_entity_poly.type
_entity_poly.pdbx_seq_one_letter_code
_entity_poly.pdbx_strand_id
1 'polypeptide(L)'
;MKKLILSVLLVPFLACQSQSLSTNPKELLDNDITTSYTGKRKLNQIVFDTEYTTPVLSYKIYSTGELPAYDPTNWTIKGSNDRKKWTIVDERKDQIFCSRFQEILCVVQKPATYKYYMLEAKTSNNDTLKIAEVVLSNKNLKAGWENFKYPKVVFESLDPDTEGNKIYHQLVQNPDEYVKYHTQKVAEILYYTANDPMVDVQEIDYTLKNYNGVSAKGGSSPNINIVYSTQHIEKSAKESLHKLDFETRGVLYHELTHGYQFEPKGIGNYGNNKTFWACIEGIADAVRAQAGLFDMSTRKPGGNWMDGYRTTGFFIQWLTTKDPDAIRKFHLTVRDMDVWSFDGAIKKVFGPEASIEGMWNEYQEYLINNAKK
;
A
#
# COMPACT_ATOMS: atom_id res chain seq x y z
N MET A 1 54.19 2.82 -65.65
CA MET A 1 53.58 3.76 -64.68
C MET A 1 52.09 3.44 -64.58
N LYS A 2 51.66 2.65 -63.58
CA LYS A 2 50.25 2.35 -63.32
C LYS A 2 49.85 3.10 -62.05
N LYS A 3 48.92 4.05 -62.15
CA LYS A 3 48.39 4.81 -61.01
C LYS A 3 47.40 3.93 -60.24
N LEU A 4 47.65 3.71 -58.97
CA LEU A 4 46.76 3.06 -58.02
C LEU A 4 45.75 4.11 -57.51
N ILE A 5 44.46 3.91 -57.74
CA ILE A 5 43.40 4.76 -57.19
C ILE A 5 43.02 4.16 -55.83
N LEU A 6 43.29 4.91 -54.76
CA LEU A 6 42.93 4.56 -53.39
C LEU A 6 41.48 5.03 -53.15
N SER A 7 40.54 4.10 -53.06
CA SER A 7 39.17 4.37 -52.64
C SER A 7 39.11 4.51 -51.12
N VAL A 8 38.86 5.73 -50.64
CA VAL A 8 38.58 5.99 -49.22
C VAL A 8 37.13 5.57 -48.95
N LEU A 9 36.96 4.43 -48.28
CA LEU A 9 35.69 4.01 -47.71
C LEU A 9 35.36 4.92 -46.52
N LEU A 10 34.38 5.79 -46.69
CA LEU A 10 33.74 6.53 -45.61
C LEU A 10 32.95 5.51 -44.75
N VAL A 11 33.42 5.23 -43.54
CA VAL A 11 32.65 4.49 -42.54
C VAL A 11 31.64 5.47 -41.93
N PRO A 12 30.32 5.20 -42.01
CA PRO A 12 29.35 6.06 -41.34
C PRO A 12 29.52 5.90 -39.84
N PHE A 13 29.82 7.00 -39.14
CA PHE A 13 29.68 7.08 -37.69
C PHE A 13 28.23 6.69 -37.35
N LEU A 14 28.05 5.56 -36.64
CA LEU A 14 26.81 5.31 -35.93
C LEU A 14 26.65 6.43 -34.90
N ALA A 15 25.78 7.40 -35.22
CA ALA A 15 25.25 8.31 -34.23
C ALA A 15 24.55 7.44 -33.17
N CYS A 16 25.19 7.33 -32.00
CA CYS A 16 24.56 6.82 -30.80
C CYS A 16 23.30 7.67 -30.60
N GLN A 17 22.11 7.07 -30.81
CA GLN A 17 20.85 7.75 -30.53
C GLN A 17 20.93 8.25 -29.11
N SER A 18 20.86 9.57 -28.92
CA SER A 18 20.97 10.17 -27.60
C SER A 18 19.94 9.52 -26.69
N GLN A 19 20.47 8.81 -25.70
CA GLN A 19 19.68 8.23 -24.62
C GLN A 19 18.89 9.39 -24.00
N SER A 20 17.56 9.33 -24.04
CA SER A 20 16.74 10.45 -23.60
C SER A 20 16.76 10.51 -22.08
N LEU A 21 17.66 11.34 -21.57
CA LEU A 21 17.77 11.69 -20.17
C LEU A 21 16.56 12.56 -19.79
N SER A 22 15.77 12.11 -18.84
CA SER A 22 14.77 12.92 -18.14
C SER A 22 15.31 13.29 -16.77
N THR A 23 15.07 14.53 -16.31
CA THR A 23 15.55 15.01 -15.02
C THR A 23 14.37 15.53 -14.21
N ASN A 24 14.18 15.00 -12.99
CA ASN A 24 13.09 15.35 -12.07
C ASN A 24 11.71 15.47 -12.74
N PRO A 25 11.23 14.42 -13.44
CA PRO A 25 9.85 14.43 -13.94
C PRO A 25 8.89 14.63 -12.75
N LYS A 26 8.05 15.66 -12.84
CA LYS A 26 7.19 16.10 -11.72
C LYS A 26 6.22 15.00 -11.30
N GLU A 27 5.72 14.25 -12.27
CA GLU A 27 4.78 13.15 -12.09
C GLU A 27 5.37 12.01 -11.25
N LEU A 28 6.70 11.88 -11.20
CA LEU A 28 7.36 10.88 -10.33
C LEU A 28 7.82 11.48 -8.99
N LEU A 29 7.28 12.63 -8.58
CA LEU A 29 7.67 13.33 -7.36
C LEU A 29 6.50 14.09 -6.70
N ASP A 30 5.27 13.92 -7.18
CA ASP A 30 4.11 14.70 -6.73
C ASP A 30 3.27 14.00 -5.64
N ASN A 31 3.57 12.74 -5.32
CA ASN A 31 2.81 11.86 -4.45
C ASN A 31 1.36 11.61 -4.92
N ASP A 32 1.11 11.71 -6.23
CA ASP A 32 -0.19 11.45 -6.84
C ASP A 32 -0.10 10.27 -7.82
N ILE A 33 -0.51 9.09 -7.35
CA ILE A 33 -0.51 7.85 -8.15
C ILE A 33 -1.47 7.87 -9.36
N THR A 34 -2.27 8.93 -9.52
CA THR A 34 -3.14 9.13 -10.69
C THR A 34 -2.45 9.89 -11.83
N THR A 35 -1.32 10.55 -11.56
CA THR A 35 -0.46 11.10 -12.61
C THR A 35 0.54 10.04 -13.08
N SER A 36 1.20 10.27 -14.22
CA SER A 36 2.22 9.33 -14.69
C SER A 36 3.26 9.99 -15.56
N TYR A 37 4.51 9.59 -15.36
CA TYR A 37 5.57 9.81 -16.32
C TYR A 37 5.37 8.90 -17.53
N THR A 38 5.38 9.48 -18.73
CA THR A 38 5.41 8.73 -19.99
C THR A 38 6.79 8.85 -20.62
N GLY A 39 7.53 7.75 -20.59
CA GLY A 39 8.83 7.60 -21.24
C GLY A 39 8.69 7.31 -22.75
N LYS A 40 9.82 6.98 -23.37
CA LYS A 40 9.87 6.50 -24.75
C LYS A 40 9.90 4.96 -24.79
N ARG A 41 9.84 4.42 -26.00
CA ARG A 41 10.15 3.01 -26.26
C ARG A 41 11.59 2.69 -25.89
N LYS A 42 11.84 1.43 -25.51
CA LYS A 42 13.15 0.90 -25.03
C LYS A 42 13.56 1.49 -23.66
N LEU A 43 14.87 1.58 -23.42
CA LEU A 43 15.45 1.98 -22.14
C LEU A 43 15.28 3.49 -21.92
N ASN A 44 14.74 3.85 -20.77
CA ASN A 44 14.62 5.23 -20.31
C ASN A 44 15.61 5.48 -19.16
N GLN A 45 16.20 6.67 -19.13
CA GLN A 45 17.09 7.13 -18.05
C GLN A 45 16.45 8.33 -17.37
N ILE A 46 16.14 8.20 -16.08
CA ILE A 46 15.45 9.20 -15.28
C ILE A 46 16.35 9.57 -14.12
N VAL A 47 16.78 10.84 -14.05
CA VAL A 47 17.65 11.38 -13.00
C VAL A 47 16.81 12.08 -11.94
N PHE A 48 17.03 11.67 -10.69
CA PHE A 48 16.57 12.36 -9.49
C PHE A 48 17.70 13.28 -9.01
N ASP A 49 17.58 14.55 -9.38
CA ASP A 49 18.57 15.62 -9.18
C ASP A 49 18.36 16.39 -7.87
N THR A 50 17.78 15.73 -6.87
CA THR A 50 17.72 16.20 -5.48
C THR A 50 19.02 15.81 -4.80
N GLU A 51 19.71 16.74 -4.12
CA GLU A 51 20.95 16.40 -3.40
C GLU A 51 20.63 15.54 -2.16
N TYR A 52 20.99 14.26 -2.22
CA TYR A 52 20.90 13.35 -1.08
C TYR A 52 22.18 13.42 -0.23
N THR A 53 22.01 13.51 1.09
CA THR A 53 23.11 13.50 2.08
C THR A 53 23.23 12.18 2.85
N THR A 54 22.26 11.28 2.66
CA THR A 54 22.20 9.96 3.29
C THR A 54 22.07 8.89 2.21
N PRO A 55 22.51 7.64 2.47
CA PRO A 55 22.35 6.57 1.50
C PRO A 55 20.88 6.25 1.28
N VAL A 56 20.50 5.94 0.04
CA VAL A 56 19.20 5.33 -0.26
C VAL A 56 19.28 3.86 0.12
N LEU A 57 18.47 3.44 1.09
CA LEU A 57 18.44 2.08 1.64
C LEU A 57 17.31 1.24 1.05
N SER A 58 16.21 1.88 0.66
CA SER A 58 15.12 1.22 -0.06
C SER A 58 14.41 2.22 -0.97
N TYR A 59 13.62 1.71 -1.91
CA TYR A 59 12.81 2.54 -2.78
C TYR A 59 11.52 1.82 -3.18
N LYS A 60 10.52 2.61 -3.60
CA LYS A 60 9.26 2.14 -4.15
C LYS A 60 9.10 2.61 -5.59
N ILE A 61 8.55 1.74 -6.45
CA ILE A 61 8.09 2.10 -7.80
C ILE A 61 6.62 1.73 -7.89
N TYR A 62 5.80 2.61 -8.42
CA TYR A 62 4.36 2.41 -8.55
C TYR A 62 3.94 2.17 -10.00
N SER A 63 3.10 1.15 -10.21
CA SER A 63 2.39 0.96 -11.48
C SER A 63 1.33 2.03 -11.67
N THR A 64 0.97 2.29 -12.92
CA THR A 64 -0.12 3.23 -13.26
C THR A 64 -1.48 2.52 -13.29
N GLY A 65 -2.55 3.26 -13.58
CA GLY A 65 -3.86 2.70 -13.95
C GLY A 65 -3.92 2.09 -15.35
N GLU A 66 -2.84 2.19 -16.13
CA GLU A 66 -2.80 1.75 -17.53
C GLU A 66 -2.45 0.26 -17.66
N LEU A 67 -2.50 -0.24 -18.89
CA LEU A 67 -2.23 -1.64 -19.21
C LEU A 67 -0.84 -2.10 -18.68
N PRO A 68 -0.73 -3.34 -18.15
CA PRO A 68 0.53 -3.90 -17.66
C PRO A 68 1.69 -3.89 -18.68
N ALA A 69 1.39 -3.82 -19.99
CA ALA A 69 2.40 -3.73 -21.04
C ALA A 69 3.30 -2.49 -20.94
N TYR A 70 2.85 -1.45 -20.23
CA TYR A 70 3.61 -0.21 -20.02
C TYR A 70 4.42 -0.20 -18.72
N ASP A 71 4.27 -1.19 -17.85
CA ASP A 71 4.96 -1.24 -16.57
C ASP A 71 6.47 -1.53 -16.73
N PRO A 72 7.33 -0.99 -15.85
CA PRO A 72 8.71 -1.43 -15.78
C PRO A 72 8.79 -2.88 -15.29
N THR A 73 9.48 -3.74 -16.03
CA THR A 73 9.74 -5.14 -15.62
C THR A 73 11.20 -5.36 -15.24
N ASN A 74 12.07 -4.49 -15.73
CA ASN A 74 13.50 -4.54 -15.48
C ASN A 74 13.99 -3.11 -15.22
N TRP A 75 14.74 -2.91 -14.15
CA TRP A 75 15.33 -1.63 -13.87
C TRP A 75 16.61 -1.69 -13.05
N THR A 76 17.34 -0.59 -13.07
CA THR A 76 18.60 -0.40 -12.34
C THR A 76 18.55 0.94 -11.64
N ILE A 77 18.93 0.96 -10.36
CA ILE A 77 19.20 2.21 -9.64
C ILE A 77 20.71 2.44 -9.66
N LYS A 78 21.10 3.64 -10.08
CA LYS A 78 22.49 4.10 -10.10
C LYS A 78 22.65 5.34 -9.23
N GLY A 79 23.80 5.46 -8.56
CA GLY A 79 24.19 6.64 -7.80
C GLY A 79 25.38 7.37 -8.42
N SER A 80 25.43 8.69 -8.29
CA SER A 80 26.52 9.55 -8.74
C SER A 80 26.77 10.72 -7.78
N ASN A 81 28.03 11.19 -7.73
CA ASN A 81 28.43 12.41 -7.01
C ASN A 81 28.74 13.58 -7.94
N ASP A 82 28.90 13.33 -9.25
CA ASP A 82 29.35 14.31 -10.24
C ASP A 82 28.46 14.35 -11.51
N ARG A 83 27.40 13.56 -11.54
CA ARG A 83 26.46 13.35 -12.68
C ARG A 83 27.09 12.75 -13.93
N LYS A 84 28.37 12.40 -13.89
CA LYS A 84 29.14 11.87 -15.03
C LYS A 84 29.43 10.39 -14.84
N LYS A 85 29.94 10.01 -13.67
CA LYS A 85 30.21 8.64 -13.31
C LYS A 85 29.05 8.09 -12.48
N TRP A 86 28.41 7.06 -13.01
CA TRP A 86 27.27 6.39 -12.39
C TRP A 86 27.68 5.00 -11.92
N THR A 87 27.35 4.67 -10.67
CA THR A 87 27.62 3.35 -10.07
C THR A 87 26.30 2.64 -9.82
N ILE A 88 26.18 1.38 -10.26
CA ILE A 88 24.99 0.56 -9.99
C ILE A 88 24.92 0.23 -8.50
N VAL A 89 23.83 0.61 -7.85
CA VAL A 89 23.55 0.28 -6.44
C VAL A 89 22.49 -0.81 -6.31
N ASP A 90 21.64 -0.98 -7.33
CA ASP A 90 20.60 -2.01 -7.36
C ASP A 90 20.24 -2.41 -8.79
N GLU A 91 19.89 -3.68 -9.00
CA GLU A 91 19.38 -4.21 -10.27
C GLU A 91 18.23 -5.18 -10.00
N ARG A 92 17.10 -4.99 -10.71
CA ARG A 92 15.91 -5.81 -10.65
C ARG A 92 15.51 -6.30 -12.03
N LYS A 93 15.05 -7.55 -12.10
CA LYS A 93 14.60 -8.23 -13.31
C LYS A 93 13.28 -8.95 -13.06
N ASP A 94 12.54 -9.16 -14.14
CA ASP A 94 11.32 -9.97 -14.16
C ASP A 94 10.30 -9.59 -13.07
N GLN A 95 10.21 -8.28 -12.81
CA GLN A 95 9.29 -7.72 -11.82
C GLN A 95 7.89 -7.60 -12.43
N ILE A 96 6.88 -7.94 -11.63
CA ILE A 96 5.48 -7.97 -12.04
C ILE A 96 4.65 -7.33 -10.94
N PHE A 97 3.78 -6.40 -11.32
CA PHE A 97 2.75 -5.85 -10.44
C PHE A 97 1.52 -6.77 -10.48
N CYS A 98 1.04 -7.19 -9.30
CA CYS A 98 -0.17 -7.99 -9.15
C CYS A 98 -1.46 -7.18 -9.38
N SER A 99 -1.40 -5.85 -9.30
CA SER A 99 -2.53 -4.96 -9.58
C SER A 99 -2.08 -3.60 -10.14
N ARG A 100 -3.04 -2.78 -10.56
CA ARG A 100 -2.82 -1.36 -10.90
C ARG A 100 -2.61 -0.51 -9.66
N PHE A 101 -1.94 0.63 -9.82
CA PHE A 101 -1.61 1.58 -8.74
C PHE A 101 -0.80 0.97 -7.58
N GLN A 102 -0.13 -0.15 -7.81
CA GLN A 102 0.55 -0.93 -6.77
C GLN A 102 2.00 -0.47 -6.64
N GLU A 103 2.52 -0.39 -5.40
CA GLU A 103 3.96 -0.31 -5.17
C GLU A 103 4.65 -1.68 -5.25
N ILE A 104 5.87 -1.67 -5.81
CA ILE A 104 6.90 -2.66 -5.50
C ILE A 104 7.94 -1.98 -4.61
N LEU A 105 8.13 -2.50 -3.40
CA LEU A 105 9.15 -2.07 -2.44
C LEU A 105 10.42 -2.91 -2.60
N CYS A 106 11.57 -2.27 -2.77
CA CYS A 106 12.88 -2.92 -2.91
C CYS A 106 13.88 -2.37 -1.89
N VAL A 107 14.59 -3.27 -1.20
CA VAL A 107 15.78 -2.92 -0.41
C VAL A 107 17.00 -2.87 -1.32
N VAL A 108 17.72 -1.75 -1.35
CA VAL A 108 18.89 -1.55 -2.21
C VAL A 108 19.97 -2.58 -1.88
N GLN A 109 20.47 -3.29 -2.88
CA GLN A 109 21.48 -4.35 -2.70
C GLN A 109 22.84 -3.83 -2.24
N LYS A 110 23.28 -2.67 -2.77
CA LYS A 110 24.59 -2.06 -2.48
C LYS A 110 24.39 -0.59 -2.09
N PRO A 111 23.78 -0.31 -0.92
CA PRO A 111 23.49 1.06 -0.51
C PRO A 111 24.79 1.82 -0.28
N ALA A 112 24.86 3.05 -0.79
CA ALA A 112 25.98 3.95 -0.59
C ALA A 112 25.51 5.40 -0.72
N THR A 113 26.25 6.34 -0.14
CA THR A 113 25.91 7.76 -0.21
C THR A 113 26.31 8.34 -1.57
N TYR A 114 25.31 8.79 -2.31
CA TYR A 114 25.46 9.52 -3.56
C TYR A 114 24.61 10.78 -3.52
N LYS A 115 25.08 11.86 -4.15
CA LYS A 115 24.31 13.11 -4.27
C LYS A 115 23.11 12.97 -5.20
N TYR A 116 23.23 12.16 -6.25
CA TYR A 116 22.26 12.03 -7.32
C TYR A 116 21.96 10.56 -7.58
N TYR A 117 20.71 10.25 -7.91
CA TYR A 117 20.31 8.91 -8.31
C TYR A 117 19.68 8.90 -9.70
N MET A 118 19.79 7.78 -10.39
CA MET A 118 19.19 7.54 -11.70
C MET A 118 18.47 6.20 -11.68
N LEU A 119 17.24 6.20 -12.17
CA LEU A 119 16.50 5.01 -12.56
C LEU A 119 16.71 4.77 -14.05
N GLU A 120 17.24 3.60 -14.41
CA GLU A 120 17.17 3.09 -15.76
C GLU A 120 16.11 2.01 -15.83
N ALA A 121 15.05 2.20 -16.62
CA ALA A 121 13.91 1.29 -16.66
C ALA A 121 13.42 1.02 -18.07
N LYS A 122 12.87 -0.17 -18.28
CA LYS A 122 12.21 -0.58 -19.53
C LYS A 122 11.07 -1.56 -19.28
N THR A 123 10.14 -1.62 -20.23
CA THR A 123 9.09 -2.64 -20.27
C THR A 123 9.64 -3.96 -20.85
N SER A 124 8.89 -5.06 -20.71
CA SER A 124 9.31 -6.38 -21.19
C SER A 124 9.46 -6.44 -22.72
N ASN A 125 8.61 -5.71 -23.45
CA ASN A 125 8.55 -5.67 -24.91
C ASN A 125 9.26 -4.44 -25.53
N ASN A 126 10.01 -3.66 -24.72
CA ASN A 126 10.61 -2.39 -25.12
C ASN A 126 9.62 -1.38 -25.72
N ASP A 127 8.35 -1.45 -25.33
CA ASP A 127 7.35 -0.43 -25.61
C ASP A 127 7.54 0.80 -24.72
N THR A 128 6.60 1.73 -24.79
CA THR A 128 6.50 2.96 -24.02
C THR A 128 6.45 2.64 -22.54
N LEU A 129 7.35 3.23 -21.76
CA LEU A 129 7.37 3.07 -20.30
C LEU A 129 6.38 4.05 -19.66
N LYS A 130 5.56 3.58 -18.73
CA LYS A 130 4.78 4.43 -17.82
C LYS A 130 5.06 4.07 -16.37
N ILE A 131 5.26 5.08 -15.52
CA ILE A 131 5.48 4.91 -14.08
C ILE A 131 4.65 5.98 -13.39
N ALA A 132 3.93 5.59 -12.33
CA ALA A 132 3.11 6.54 -11.56
C ALA A 132 3.99 7.34 -10.61
N GLU A 133 4.86 6.68 -9.85
CA GLU A 133 5.62 7.33 -8.77
C GLU A 133 6.90 6.55 -8.46
N VAL A 134 7.97 7.25 -8.04
CA VAL A 134 9.23 6.67 -7.56
C VAL A 134 9.66 7.33 -6.26
N VAL A 135 9.63 6.57 -5.16
CA VAL A 135 9.99 7.10 -3.83
C VAL A 135 11.30 6.50 -3.37
N LEU A 136 12.36 7.31 -3.27
CA LEU A 136 13.64 6.92 -2.69
C LEU A 136 13.64 7.17 -1.18
N SER A 137 14.10 6.21 -0.38
CA SER A 137 14.10 6.29 1.09
C SER A 137 15.49 6.04 1.68
N ASN A 138 15.85 6.84 2.68
CA ASN A 138 17.03 6.61 3.51
C ASN A 138 16.77 5.62 4.66
N LYS A 139 15.59 5.00 4.70
CA LYS A 139 15.24 3.92 5.63
C LYS A 139 15.17 2.60 4.88
N ASN A 140 15.51 1.50 5.54
CA ASN A 140 15.14 0.19 5.07
C ASN A 140 13.66 -0.05 5.45
N LEU A 141 12.75 0.17 4.51
CA LEU A 141 11.31 0.04 4.75
C LEU A 141 10.83 -1.42 4.88
N LYS A 142 11.71 -2.42 4.65
CA LYS A 142 11.42 -3.84 4.88
C LYS A 142 11.93 -4.33 6.25
N ALA A 143 12.67 -3.50 6.99
CA ALA A 143 13.27 -3.88 8.27
C ALA A 143 12.23 -4.40 9.26
N GLY A 144 12.46 -5.61 9.79
CA GLY A 144 11.58 -6.26 10.76
C GLY A 144 10.45 -7.09 10.13
N TRP A 145 10.32 -7.08 8.80
CA TRP A 145 9.27 -7.79 8.06
C TRP A 145 9.81 -8.87 7.12
N GLU A 146 11.11 -9.17 7.19
CA GLU A 146 11.78 -10.12 6.31
C GLU A 146 11.23 -11.55 6.43
N ASN A 147 10.76 -11.92 7.61
CA ASN A 147 10.25 -13.26 7.93
C ASN A 147 8.72 -13.32 8.03
N PHE A 148 8.01 -12.33 7.47
CA PHE A 148 6.55 -12.34 7.47
C PHE A 148 6.03 -13.62 6.79
N LYS A 149 5.15 -14.35 7.49
CA LYS A 149 4.54 -15.58 6.98
C LYS A 149 3.29 -15.22 6.20
N TYR A 150 3.37 -15.26 4.88
CA TYR A 150 2.21 -15.04 4.04
C TYR A 150 1.27 -16.25 4.08
N PRO A 151 -0.06 -16.02 4.13
CA PRO A 151 -1.02 -17.09 4.00
C PRO A 151 -0.98 -17.67 2.57
N LYS A 152 -1.39 -18.93 2.44
CA LYS A 152 -1.90 -19.43 1.16
C LYS A 152 -3.17 -18.67 0.82
N VAL A 153 -3.30 -18.25 -0.42
CA VAL A 153 -4.54 -17.63 -0.93
C VAL A 153 -5.13 -18.59 -1.94
N VAL A 154 -6.42 -18.83 -1.83
CA VAL A 154 -7.20 -19.60 -2.81
C VAL A 154 -8.23 -18.65 -3.39
N PHE A 155 -7.96 -18.17 -4.60
CA PHE A 155 -8.89 -17.29 -5.31
C PHE A 155 -9.92 -18.09 -6.11
N GLU A 156 -11.19 -17.70 -6.01
CA GLU A 156 -12.26 -18.22 -6.84
C GLU A 156 -13.19 -17.10 -7.30
N SER A 157 -13.64 -17.15 -8.55
CA SER A 157 -14.78 -16.37 -8.99
C SER A 157 -15.98 -17.29 -9.18
N LEU A 158 -16.98 -17.15 -8.32
CA LEU A 158 -18.24 -17.89 -8.44
C LEU A 158 -19.12 -17.36 -9.58
N ASP A 159 -18.96 -16.09 -9.94
CA ASP A 159 -19.79 -15.43 -10.95
C ASP A 159 -18.93 -14.73 -12.03
N PRO A 160 -18.12 -15.48 -12.80
CA PRO A 160 -17.12 -14.94 -13.72
C PRO A 160 -17.70 -14.13 -14.89
N ASP A 161 -18.96 -14.34 -15.23
CA ASP A 161 -19.62 -13.65 -16.34
C ASP A 161 -20.09 -12.22 -15.98
N THR A 162 -20.12 -11.88 -14.70
CA THR A 162 -20.53 -10.55 -14.22
C THR A 162 -19.57 -9.47 -14.71
N GLU A 163 -20.11 -8.26 -14.92
CA GLU A 163 -19.27 -7.13 -15.33
C GLU A 163 -18.29 -6.75 -14.21
N GLY A 164 -18.72 -6.88 -12.95
CA GLY A 164 -17.87 -6.66 -11.79
C GLY A 164 -16.65 -7.58 -11.74
N ASN A 165 -16.80 -8.86 -12.11
CA ASN A 165 -15.65 -9.76 -12.21
C ASN A 165 -14.65 -9.27 -13.28
N LYS A 166 -15.13 -8.93 -14.48
CA LYS A 166 -14.26 -8.47 -15.58
C LYS A 166 -13.52 -7.19 -15.20
N ILE A 167 -14.21 -6.23 -14.61
CA ILE A 167 -13.62 -4.98 -14.12
C ILE A 167 -12.61 -5.27 -13.00
N TYR A 168 -12.91 -6.17 -12.07
CA TYR A 168 -11.97 -6.56 -11.02
C TYR A 168 -10.65 -7.03 -11.61
N HIS A 169 -10.65 -7.86 -12.67
CA HIS A 169 -9.43 -8.32 -13.31
C HIS A 169 -8.67 -7.26 -14.13
N GLN A 170 -9.33 -6.17 -14.53
CA GLN A 170 -8.64 -4.99 -15.06
C GLN A 170 -7.84 -4.27 -13.96
N LEU A 171 -8.33 -4.29 -12.71
CA LEU A 171 -7.62 -3.75 -11.56
C LEU A 171 -6.57 -4.74 -11.02
N VAL A 172 -6.94 -5.99 -10.79
CA VAL A 172 -6.16 -7.03 -10.11
C VAL A 172 -5.82 -8.16 -11.08
N GLN A 173 -4.57 -8.17 -11.54
CA GLN A 173 -4.04 -9.14 -12.50
C GLN A 173 -3.66 -10.47 -11.84
N ASN A 174 -3.24 -10.46 -10.58
CA ASN A 174 -2.90 -11.65 -9.81
C ASN A 174 -3.55 -11.55 -8.41
N PRO A 175 -4.76 -12.11 -8.23
CA PRO A 175 -5.51 -12.01 -6.98
C PRO A 175 -4.79 -12.63 -5.78
N ASP A 176 -4.12 -13.76 -5.96
CA ASP A 176 -3.38 -14.45 -4.90
C ASP A 176 -2.28 -13.55 -4.32
N GLU A 177 -1.44 -12.99 -5.19
CA GLU A 177 -0.38 -12.08 -4.78
C GLU A 177 -0.93 -10.74 -4.28
N TYR A 178 -2.06 -10.28 -4.81
CA TYR A 178 -2.73 -9.06 -4.34
C TYR A 178 -3.20 -9.20 -2.89
N VAL A 179 -3.84 -10.32 -2.52
CA VAL A 179 -4.28 -10.56 -1.15
C VAL A 179 -3.08 -10.74 -0.22
N LYS A 180 -2.06 -11.54 -0.60
CA LYS A 180 -0.82 -11.72 0.18
C LYS A 180 -0.10 -10.40 0.44
N TYR A 181 0.03 -9.56 -0.59
CA TYR A 181 0.65 -8.26 -0.46
C TYR A 181 -0.08 -7.40 0.58
N HIS A 182 -1.42 -7.39 0.54
CA HIS A 182 -2.23 -6.62 1.48
C HIS A 182 -2.28 -7.19 2.89
N THR A 183 -2.06 -8.49 3.10
CA THR A 183 -1.99 -9.07 4.45
C THR A 183 -0.81 -8.50 5.24
N GLN A 184 0.36 -8.38 4.61
CA GLN A 184 1.51 -7.73 5.24
C GLN A 184 1.21 -6.25 5.53
N LYS A 185 0.54 -5.52 4.64
CA LYS A 185 0.23 -4.10 4.87
C LYS A 185 -0.69 -3.86 6.05
N VAL A 186 -1.67 -4.75 6.25
CA VAL A 186 -2.53 -4.72 7.45
C VAL A 186 -1.71 -5.07 8.69
N ALA A 187 -0.87 -6.10 8.63
CA ALA A 187 -0.01 -6.47 9.74
C ALA A 187 0.97 -5.35 10.12
N GLU A 188 1.54 -4.64 9.14
CA GLU A 188 2.40 -3.47 9.33
C GLU A 188 1.72 -2.37 10.16
N ILE A 189 0.39 -2.26 10.14
CA ILE A 189 -0.36 -1.28 10.95
C ILE A 189 -0.68 -1.82 12.35
N LEU A 190 -0.96 -3.12 12.49
CA LEU A 190 -1.39 -3.75 13.75
C LEU A 190 -0.24 -4.19 14.65
N TYR A 191 0.93 -4.46 14.08
CA TYR A 191 2.10 -5.03 14.75
C TYR A 191 3.36 -4.21 14.47
N TYR A 192 4.40 -4.43 15.27
CA TYR A 192 5.70 -3.77 15.10
C TYR A 192 6.60 -4.53 14.11
N THR A 193 6.65 -5.86 14.22
CA THR A 193 7.52 -6.71 13.39
C THR A 193 6.84 -8.04 13.05
N ALA A 194 7.35 -8.74 12.04
CA ALA A 194 6.95 -10.10 11.68
C ALA A 194 7.21 -11.15 12.77
N ASN A 195 8.01 -10.84 13.79
CA ASN A 195 8.31 -11.73 14.91
C ASN A 195 7.37 -11.51 16.11
N ASP A 196 6.51 -10.49 16.06
CA ASP A 196 5.51 -10.29 17.08
C ASP A 196 4.56 -11.50 17.12
N PRO A 197 4.00 -11.84 18.29
CA PRO A 197 2.97 -12.88 18.35
C PRO A 197 1.73 -12.36 17.61
N MET A 198 1.50 -12.87 16.39
CA MET A 198 0.35 -12.53 15.54
C MET A 198 -0.72 -13.62 15.59
N VAL A 199 -1.94 -13.28 15.20
CA VAL A 199 -2.96 -14.27 14.85
C VAL A 199 -2.45 -15.10 13.66
N ASP A 200 -2.44 -16.42 13.81
CA ASP A 200 -1.86 -17.33 12.81
C ASP A 200 -2.87 -17.59 11.68
N VAL A 201 -2.88 -16.75 10.65
CA VAL A 201 -3.69 -16.97 9.43
C VAL A 201 -2.84 -17.69 8.40
N GLN A 202 -3.18 -18.96 8.12
CA GLN A 202 -2.45 -19.82 7.19
C GLN A 202 -3.10 -19.88 5.81
N GLU A 203 -4.43 -19.77 5.73
CA GLU A 203 -5.17 -19.80 4.45
C GLU A 203 -6.26 -18.74 4.40
N ILE A 204 -6.40 -18.11 3.22
CA ILE A 204 -7.48 -17.18 2.89
C ILE A 204 -8.16 -17.64 1.61
N ASP A 205 -9.42 -18.07 1.74
CA ASP A 205 -10.31 -18.26 0.60
C ASP A 205 -10.85 -16.89 0.18
N TYR A 206 -10.48 -16.41 -1.00
CA TYR A 206 -10.91 -15.10 -1.50
C TYR A 206 -11.82 -15.26 -2.70
N THR A 207 -13.08 -14.88 -2.55
CA THR A 207 -14.13 -15.20 -3.52
C THR A 207 -14.79 -13.96 -4.09
N LEU A 208 -14.90 -13.87 -5.42
CA LEU A 208 -15.82 -12.94 -6.07
C LEU A 208 -17.19 -13.59 -6.26
N LYS A 209 -18.24 -12.89 -5.79
CA LYS A 209 -19.61 -13.40 -5.83
C LYS A 209 -20.60 -12.29 -6.19
N ASN A 210 -21.63 -12.64 -6.95
CA ASN A 210 -22.76 -11.76 -7.26
C ASN A 210 -23.77 -11.75 -6.12
N TYR A 211 -23.79 -10.67 -5.32
CA TYR A 211 -24.81 -10.48 -4.28
C TYR A 211 -24.96 -9.01 -3.90
N ASN A 212 -26.11 -8.68 -3.31
CA ASN A 212 -26.38 -7.37 -2.75
C ASN A 212 -25.66 -7.21 -1.40
N GLY A 213 -24.56 -6.47 -1.39
CA GLY A 213 -23.68 -6.26 -0.23
C GLY A 213 -22.33 -5.72 -0.70
N VAL A 214 -21.40 -5.53 0.24
CA VAL A 214 -20.05 -5.03 -0.06
C VAL A 214 -19.06 -6.19 -0.04
N SER A 215 -18.83 -6.71 1.15
CA SER A 215 -17.91 -7.79 1.44
C SER A 215 -18.33 -8.45 2.75
N ALA A 216 -17.81 -9.64 3.02
CA ALA A 216 -17.88 -10.25 4.34
C ALA A 216 -16.70 -11.18 4.57
N LYS A 217 -16.13 -11.13 5.77
CA LYS A 217 -15.23 -12.15 6.30
C LYS A 217 -15.99 -13.23 7.07
N GLY A 218 -15.57 -14.48 6.89
CA GLY A 218 -15.96 -15.64 7.69
C GLY A 218 -14.74 -16.45 8.13
N GLY A 219 -15.01 -17.56 8.84
CA GLY A 219 -13.96 -18.41 9.39
C GLY A 219 -13.16 -17.76 10.53
N SER A 220 -12.17 -18.49 11.01
CA SER A 220 -11.26 -18.09 12.09
C SER A 220 -9.89 -18.72 11.88
N SER A 221 -8.84 -18.15 12.49
CA SER A 221 -7.50 -18.73 12.44
C SER A 221 -7.53 -20.26 12.69
N PRO A 222 -6.87 -21.07 11.86
CA PRO A 222 -5.93 -20.66 10.81
C PRO A 222 -6.51 -20.34 9.44
N ASN A 223 -7.81 -20.56 9.19
CA ASN A 223 -8.42 -20.44 7.86
C ASN A 223 -9.59 -19.47 7.87
N ILE A 224 -9.48 -18.40 7.08
CA ILE A 224 -10.54 -17.40 6.92
C ILE A 224 -11.03 -17.37 5.49
N ASN A 225 -12.25 -16.89 5.28
CA ASN A 225 -12.77 -16.65 3.94
C ASN A 225 -13.21 -15.18 3.83
N ILE A 226 -12.99 -14.57 2.67
CA ILE A 226 -13.41 -13.21 2.36
C ILE A 226 -14.19 -13.29 1.04
N VAL A 227 -15.43 -12.83 1.05
CA VAL A 227 -16.27 -12.75 -0.14
C VAL A 227 -16.42 -11.29 -0.53
N TYR A 228 -16.14 -10.94 -1.78
CA TYR A 228 -16.27 -9.58 -2.30
C TYR A 228 -17.35 -9.51 -3.40
N SER A 229 -18.25 -8.54 -3.28
CA SER A 229 -19.40 -8.41 -4.18
C SER A 229 -19.01 -7.87 -5.55
N THR A 230 -19.34 -8.62 -6.61
CA THR A 230 -19.20 -8.12 -7.99
C THR A 230 -20.15 -6.95 -8.26
N GLN A 231 -21.32 -6.89 -7.62
CA GLN A 231 -22.21 -5.72 -7.73
C GLN A 231 -21.58 -4.47 -7.10
N HIS A 232 -20.87 -4.61 -5.98
CA HIS A 232 -20.17 -3.49 -5.35
C HIS A 232 -18.97 -3.02 -6.17
N ILE A 233 -18.24 -3.94 -6.81
CA ILE A 233 -17.18 -3.62 -7.77
C ILE A 233 -17.74 -2.77 -8.92
N GLU A 234 -18.83 -3.21 -9.56
CA GLU A 234 -19.48 -2.45 -10.65
C GLU A 234 -19.89 -1.06 -10.20
N LYS A 235 -20.49 -0.95 -9.00
CA LYS A 235 -20.90 0.34 -8.42
C LYS A 235 -19.71 1.27 -8.20
N SER A 236 -18.60 0.74 -7.69
CA SER A 236 -17.41 1.50 -7.32
C SER A 236 -16.58 1.92 -8.54
N ALA A 237 -16.65 1.16 -9.63
CA ALA A 237 -15.95 1.42 -10.88
C ALA A 237 -16.55 2.56 -11.72
N LYS A 238 -17.76 3.04 -11.39
CA LYS A 238 -18.48 4.05 -12.20
C LYS A 238 -17.73 5.37 -12.37
N GLU A 239 -16.88 5.74 -11.42
CA GLU A 239 -16.16 7.01 -11.45
C GLU A 239 -14.81 6.88 -12.16
N SER A 240 -13.97 5.94 -11.72
CA SER A 240 -12.67 5.65 -12.35
C SER A 240 -12.08 4.35 -11.82
N LEU A 241 -11.06 3.82 -12.52
CA LEU A 241 -10.30 2.67 -12.03
C LEU A 241 -9.57 2.98 -10.71
N HIS A 242 -9.10 4.23 -10.52
CA HIS A 242 -8.49 4.65 -9.27
C HIS A 242 -9.50 4.66 -8.11
N LYS A 243 -10.76 5.09 -8.36
CA LYS A 243 -11.80 5.01 -7.33
C LYS A 243 -12.13 3.57 -6.95
N LEU A 244 -12.16 2.67 -7.94
CA LEU A 244 -12.31 1.25 -7.69
C LEU A 244 -11.13 0.68 -6.88
N ASP A 245 -9.90 1.04 -7.22
CA ASP A 245 -8.70 0.64 -6.47
C ASP A 245 -8.78 1.07 -5.01
N PHE A 246 -9.08 2.34 -4.79
CA PHE A 246 -9.28 2.93 -3.47
C PHE A 246 -10.31 2.16 -2.63
N GLU A 247 -11.47 1.86 -3.21
CA GLU A 247 -12.53 1.13 -2.50
C GLU A 247 -12.19 -0.35 -2.31
N THR A 248 -11.63 -1.01 -3.33
CA THR A 248 -11.26 -2.44 -3.27
C THR A 248 -10.18 -2.69 -2.22
N ARG A 249 -9.14 -1.84 -2.16
CA ARG A 249 -8.18 -1.87 -1.06
C ARG A 249 -8.87 -1.57 0.26
N GLY A 250 -9.69 -0.53 0.35
CA GLY A 250 -10.35 -0.15 1.60
C GLY A 250 -11.17 -1.30 2.20
N VAL A 251 -11.97 -1.96 1.37
CA VAL A 251 -12.72 -3.17 1.74
C VAL A 251 -11.78 -4.29 2.17
N LEU A 252 -10.75 -4.60 1.38
CA LEU A 252 -9.82 -5.67 1.71
C LEU A 252 -9.05 -5.41 3.03
N TYR A 253 -8.62 -4.17 3.31
CA TYR A 253 -7.99 -3.82 4.58
C TYR A 253 -8.93 -4.04 5.77
N HIS A 254 -10.21 -3.65 5.64
CA HIS A 254 -11.20 -3.88 6.69
C HIS A 254 -11.34 -5.37 6.98
N GLU A 255 -11.53 -6.21 5.95
CA GLU A 255 -11.74 -7.66 6.13
C GLU A 255 -10.49 -8.41 6.59
N LEU A 256 -9.33 -8.05 6.07
CA LEU A 256 -8.06 -8.61 6.52
C LEU A 256 -7.78 -8.23 7.97
N THR A 257 -8.20 -7.04 8.42
CA THR A 257 -8.06 -6.65 9.83
C THR A 257 -8.81 -7.62 10.74
N HIS A 258 -10.03 -8.03 10.39
CA HIS A 258 -10.77 -9.10 11.11
C HIS A 258 -10.06 -10.46 11.12
N GLY A 259 -9.15 -10.70 10.17
CA GLY A 259 -8.30 -11.89 10.16
C GLY A 259 -7.09 -11.80 11.09
N TYR A 260 -6.52 -10.61 11.22
CA TYR A 260 -5.23 -10.38 11.91
C TYR A 260 -5.34 -9.68 13.26
N GLN A 261 -6.50 -9.15 13.64
CA GLN A 261 -6.68 -8.47 14.92
C GLN A 261 -6.97 -9.44 16.07
N PHE A 262 -6.62 -9.03 17.29
CA PHE A 262 -7.07 -9.69 18.51
C PHE A 262 -8.52 -9.36 18.84
N GLU A 263 -9.11 -10.20 19.70
CA GLU A 263 -10.48 -10.05 20.19
C GLU A 263 -10.52 -9.69 21.68
N PRO A 264 -11.43 -8.79 22.12
CA PRO A 264 -11.55 -8.39 23.52
C PRO A 264 -11.86 -9.57 24.46
N LYS A 265 -11.10 -9.68 25.56
CA LYS A 265 -11.32 -10.71 26.59
C LYS A 265 -12.25 -10.21 27.71
N GLY A 266 -12.98 -11.14 28.33
CA GLY A 266 -13.70 -10.92 29.58
C GLY A 266 -15.00 -10.11 29.49
N ILE A 267 -15.49 -9.78 28.29
CA ILE A 267 -16.69 -8.94 28.11
C ILE A 267 -17.82 -9.57 27.28
N GLY A 268 -17.68 -10.80 26.81
CA GLY A 268 -18.65 -11.45 25.93
C GLY A 268 -18.09 -11.65 24.53
N ASN A 269 -18.93 -11.50 23.50
CA ASN A 269 -18.55 -11.70 22.10
C ASN A 269 -19.24 -10.70 21.16
N TYR A 270 -18.88 -10.77 19.89
CA TYR A 270 -19.36 -9.89 18.83
C TYR A 270 -20.89 -9.78 18.76
N GLY A 271 -21.60 -10.90 18.94
CA GLY A 271 -23.07 -10.94 18.76
C GLY A 271 -23.87 -10.47 19.98
N ASN A 272 -23.26 -10.36 21.16
CA ASN A 272 -23.99 -10.08 22.40
C ASN A 272 -23.47 -8.88 23.21
N ASN A 273 -22.35 -8.27 22.82
CA ASN A 273 -21.78 -7.14 23.54
C ASN A 273 -21.42 -5.98 22.59
N LYS A 274 -22.07 -4.82 22.79
CA LYS A 274 -21.84 -3.61 21.99
C LYS A 274 -20.39 -3.10 22.07
N THR A 275 -19.75 -3.20 23.23
CA THR A 275 -18.34 -2.82 23.43
C THR A 275 -17.39 -3.73 22.65
N PHE A 276 -17.67 -5.04 22.63
CA PHE A 276 -16.91 -5.99 21.82
C PHE A 276 -17.05 -5.63 20.33
N TRP A 277 -18.27 -5.53 19.84
CA TRP A 277 -18.57 -5.16 18.45
C TRP A 277 -17.90 -3.84 18.04
N ALA A 278 -18.01 -2.79 18.88
CA ALA A 278 -17.44 -1.48 18.58
C ALA A 278 -15.91 -1.50 18.53
N CYS A 279 -15.26 -2.30 19.39
CA CYS A 279 -13.82 -2.51 19.34
C CYS A 279 -13.41 -3.18 18.02
N ILE A 280 -14.10 -4.27 17.66
CA ILE A 280 -13.77 -5.06 16.48
C ILE A 280 -13.91 -4.24 15.20
N GLU A 281 -15.08 -3.64 14.97
CA GLU A 281 -15.35 -2.82 13.79
C GLU A 281 -14.54 -1.51 13.79
N GLY A 282 -14.30 -0.96 14.99
CA GLY A 282 -13.48 0.23 15.15
C GLY A 282 -12.03 0.01 14.73
N ILE A 283 -11.40 -1.09 15.13
CA ILE A 283 -10.01 -1.39 14.73
C ILE A 283 -9.92 -1.60 13.21
N ALA A 284 -10.86 -2.33 12.60
CA ALA A 284 -10.90 -2.54 11.16
C ALA A 284 -10.97 -1.21 10.37
N ASP A 285 -11.85 -0.30 10.77
CA ASP A 285 -11.94 1.01 10.13
C ASP A 285 -10.79 1.96 10.53
N ALA A 286 -10.16 1.78 11.69
CA ALA A 286 -8.95 2.52 12.05
C ALA A 286 -7.77 2.14 11.16
N VAL A 287 -7.60 0.84 10.87
CA VAL A 287 -6.58 0.34 9.94
C VAL A 287 -6.83 0.87 8.53
N ARG A 288 -8.08 0.79 8.05
CA ARG A 288 -8.47 1.38 6.76
C ARG A 288 -8.20 2.89 6.70
N ALA A 289 -8.52 3.63 7.75
CA ALA A 289 -8.25 5.07 7.84
C ALA A 289 -6.74 5.36 7.84
N GLN A 290 -5.96 4.59 8.60
CA GLN A 290 -4.51 4.75 8.70
C GLN A 290 -3.81 4.45 7.37
N ALA A 291 -4.34 3.53 6.58
CA ALA A 291 -3.87 3.26 5.22
C ALA A 291 -4.24 4.35 4.20
N GLY A 292 -4.99 5.38 4.60
CA GLY A 292 -5.44 6.45 3.71
C GLY A 292 -6.62 6.05 2.81
N LEU A 293 -7.34 4.96 3.13
CA LEU A 293 -8.38 4.36 2.30
C LEU A 293 -9.80 4.78 2.74
N PHE A 294 -9.90 5.97 3.32
CA PHE A 294 -11.14 6.68 3.60
C PHE A 294 -11.10 8.09 3.03
N ASP A 295 -12.25 8.54 2.53
CA ASP A 295 -12.44 9.97 2.29
C ASP A 295 -12.54 10.66 3.66
N MET A 296 -11.45 11.32 4.04
CA MET A 296 -11.34 11.97 5.34
C MET A 296 -12.29 13.15 5.50
N SER A 297 -12.91 13.66 4.41
CA SER A 297 -13.98 14.67 4.52
C SER A 297 -15.27 14.12 5.14
N THR A 298 -15.42 12.79 5.17
CA THR A 298 -16.56 12.12 5.83
C THR A 298 -16.42 12.06 7.35
N ARG A 299 -15.26 12.44 7.88
CA ARG A 299 -14.98 12.52 9.31
C ARG A 299 -15.61 13.78 9.91
N LYS A 300 -16.70 13.60 10.67
CA LYS A 300 -17.54 14.70 11.17
C LYS A 300 -17.78 14.61 12.68
N PRO A 301 -18.02 15.74 13.37
CA PRO A 301 -18.37 15.74 14.79
C PRO A 301 -19.71 15.03 15.03
N GLY A 302 -19.89 14.52 16.25
CA GLY A 302 -21.03 13.71 16.69
C GLY A 302 -20.69 12.24 16.92
N GLY A 303 -21.72 11.47 17.27
CA GLY A 303 -21.63 10.04 17.55
C GLY A 303 -21.01 9.71 18.91
N ASN A 304 -20.62 8.45 19.07
CA ASN A 304 -19.96 7.92 20.26
C ASN A 304 -18.86 6.91 19.87
N TRP A 305 -17.82 6.77 20.70
CA TRP A 305 -16.75 5.79 20.50
C TRP A 305 -17.23 4.32 20.52
N MET A 306 -18.48 4.06 20.88
CA MET A 306 -19.11 2.74 20.83
C MET A 306 -19.98 2.52 19.59
N ASP A 307 -19.97 3.43 18.60
CA ASP A 307 -20.81 3.30 17.40
C ASP A 307 -20.19 2.42 16.30
N GLY A 308 -19.07 1.73 16.60
CA GLY A 308 -18.36 0.86 15.66
C GLY A 308 -17.87 1.59 14.41
N TYR A 309 -17.50 0.81 13.39
CA TYR A 309 -17.15 1.24 12.03
C TYR A 309 -16.39 2.58 11.99
N ARG A 310 -16.76 3.47 11.06
CA ARG A 310 -16.07 4.75 10.81
C ARG A 310 -16.01 5.65 12.03
N THR A 311 -17.07 5.70 12.84
CA THR A 311 -17.12 6.59 14.01
C THR A 311 -16.02 6.23 15.00
N THR A 312 -15.94 4.94 15.34
CA THR A 312 -14.92 4.43 16.27
C THR A 312 -13.56 4.37 15.61
N GLY A 313 -13.49 3.92 14.36
CA GLY A 313 -12.25 3.74 13.62
C GLY A 313 -11.54 5.06 13.34
N PHE A 314 -12.27 6.11 12.98
CA PHE A 314 -11.67 7.44 12.92
C PHE A 314 -11.13 7.84 14.28
N PHE A 315 -11.91 7.75 15.37
CA PHE A 315 -11.41 8.11 16.70
C PHE A 315 -10.10 7.39 17.05
N ILE A 316 -10.04 6.06 16.91
CA ILE A 316 -8.83 5.27 17.14
C ILE A 316 -7.68 5.75 16.23
N GLN A 317 -7.95 6.02 14.95
CA GLN A 317 -6.94 6.57 14.04
C GLN A 317 -6.46 7.96 14.49
N TRP A 318 -7.31 8.84 15.01
CA TRP A 318 -6.89 10.17 15.48
C TRP A 318 -6.01 10.12 16.72
N LEU A 319 -6.12 9.07 17.53
CA LEU A 319 -5.16 8.86 18.63
C LEU A 319 -3.71 8.81 18.12
N THR A 320 -3.48 8.49 16.83
CA THR A 320 -2.14 8.54 16.22
C THR A 320 -1.52 9.95 16.18
N THR A 321 -2.33 11.00 16.27
CA THR A 321 -1.86 12.38 16.38
C THR A 321 -1.24 12.68 17.75
N LYS A 322 -1.58 11.88 18.77
CA LYS A 322 -1.01 11.95 20.12
C LYS A 322 0.18 11.02 20.28
N ASP A 323 0.09 9.83 19.70
CA ASP A 323 1.14 8.82 19.70
C ASP A 323 1.12 8.07 18.37
N PRO A 324 2.16 8.17 17.51
CA PRO A 324 2.18 7.52 16.20
C PRO A 324 1.91 6.00 16.22
N ASP A 325 2.12 5.33 17.37
CA ASP A 325 1.86 3.91 17.57
C ASP A 325 0.51 3.60 18.23
N ALA A 326 -0.38 4.58 18.38
CA ALA A 326 -1.63 4.44 19.13
C ALA A 326 -2.50 3.26 18.67
N ILE A 327 -2.61 3.01 17.36
CA ILE A 327 -3.37 1.87 16.83
C ILE A 327 -2.76 0.54 17.31
N ARG A 328 -1.44 0.38 17.18
CA ARG A 328 -0.72 -0.82 17.66
C ARG A 328 -0.89 -1.00 19.15
N LYS A 329 -0.64 0.05 19.94
CA LYS A 329 -0.74 0.01 21.40
C LYS A 329 -2.17 -0.31 21.85
N PHE A 330 -3.18 0.30 21.23
CA PHE A 330 -4.59 0.01 21.48
C PHE A 330 -4.91 -1.45 21.15
N HIS A 331 -4.50 -1.94 19.98
CA HIS A 331 -4.63 -3.33 19.56
C HIS A 331 -3.96 -4.31 20.54
N LEU A 332 -2.77 -4.00 21.06
CA LEU A 332 -2.11 -4.82 22.09
C LEU A 332 -2.91 -4.89 23.40
N THR A 333 -3.63 -3.82 23.79
CA THR A 333 -4.50 -3.89 24.97
C THR A 333 -5.58 -4.95 24.84
N VAL A 334 -6.08 -5.18 23.61
CA VAL A 334 -7.09 -6.19 23.31
C VAL A 334 -6.57 -7.60 23.62
N ARG A 335 -5.30 -7.87 23.28
CA ARG A 335 -4.59 -9.12 23.61
C ARG A 335 -4.31 -9.25 25.10
N ASP A 336 -3.81 -8.19 25.72
CA ASP A 336 -3.12 -8.26 27.01
C ASP A 336 -4.06 -8.11 28.21
N MET A 337 -5.17 -7.38 28.09
CA MET A 337 -6.09 -7.15 29.20
C MET A 337 -7.07 -8.30 29.40
N ASP A 338 -7.16 -8.87 30.61
CA ASP A 338 -8.06 -10.00 30.92
C ASP A 338 -9.55 -9.63 30.87
N VAL A 339 -9.88 -8.40 31.26
CA VAL A 339 -11.20 -7.79 31.08
C VAL A 339 -11.00 -6.48 30.32
N TRP A 340 -11.37 -6.48 29.04
CA TRP A 340 -11.12 -5.35 28.17
C TRP A 340 -12.20 -4.27 28.31
N SER A 341 -11.80 -3.00 28.27
CA SER A 341 -12.72 -1.86 28.13
C SER A 341 -12.01 -0.72 27.41
N PHE A 342 -12.77 0.15 26.73
CA PHE A 342 -12.18 1.34 26.09
C PHE A 342 -11.44 2.22 27.09
N ASP A 343 -12.00 2.46 28.27
CA ASP A 343 -11.36 3.29 29.29
C ASP A 343 -10.05 2.66 29.80
N GLY A 344 -10.06 1.35 30.08
CA GLY A 344 -8.86 0.63 30.48
C GLY A 344 -7.79 0.61 29.37
N ALA A 345 -8.20 0.47 28.10
CA ALA A 345 -7.30 0.55 26.96
C ALA A 345 -6.67 1.95 26.85
N ILE A 346 -7.47 3.02 26.92
CA ILE A 346 -6.98 4.40 26.90
C ILE A 346 -5.98 4.66 28.05
N LYS A 347 -6.30 4.20 29.26
CA LYS A 347 -5.39 4.31 30.42
C LYS A 347 -4.09 3.55 30.22
N LYS A 348 -4.15 2.37 29.59
CA LYS A 348 -2.96 1.56 29.33
C LYS A 348 -2.05 2.19 28.26
N VAL A 349 -2.63 2.85 27.26
CA VAL A 349 -1.88 3.49 26.17
C VAL A 349 -1.36 4.87 26.56
N PHE A 350 -2.19 5.71 27.20
CA PHE A 350 -1.90 7.13 27.43
C PHE A 350 -1.63 7.50 28.90
N GLY A 351 -1.66 6.52 29.80
CA GLY A 351 -1.37 6.70 31.24
C GLY A 351 -2.64 6.74 32.11
N PRO A 352 -2.48 6.53 33.43
CA PRO A 352 -3.60 6.29 34.36
C PRO A 352 -4.58 7.46 34.50
N GLU A 353 -4.11 8.69 34.23
CA GLU A 353 -4.93 9.91 34.30
C GLU A 353 -5.79 10.13 33.04
N ALA A 354 -5.55 9.38 31.96
CA ALA A 354 -6.37 9.45 30.76
C ALA A 354 -7.73 8.76 30.99
N SER A 355 -8.75 9.18 30.24
CA SER A 355 -10.06 8.52 30.23
C SER A 355 -10.62 8.46 28.82
N ILE A 356 -11.49 7.48 28.56
CA ILE A 356 -12.16 7.38 27.26
C ILE A 356 -13.02 8.62 26.96
N GLU A 357 -13.72 9.14 27.97
CA GLU A 357 -14.54 10.34 27.84
C GLU A 357 -13.70 11.58 27.53
N GLY A 358 -12.57 11.75 28.23
CA GLY A 358 -11.65 12.86 27.98
C GLY A 358 -11.07 12.82 26.57
N MET A 359 -10.55 11.67 26.15
CA MET A 359 -10.00 11.48 24.80
C MET A 359 -11.06 11.69 23.71
N TRP A 360 -12.29 11.23 23.94
CA TRP A 360 -13.38 11.46 23.00
C TRP A 360 -13.77 12.93 22.92
N ASN A 361 -13.86 13.64 24.04
CA ASN A 361 -14.19 15.07 24.06
C ASN A 361 -13.13 15.89 23.31
N GLU A 362 -11.84 15.60 23.53
CA GLU A 362 -10.76 16.23 22.79
C GLU A 362 -10.84 15.95 21.28
N TYR A 363 -11.21 14.72 20.90
CA TYR A 363 -11.42 14.37 19.50
C TYR A 363 -12.58 15.17 18.88
N GLN A 364 -13.69 15.31 19.59
CA GLN A 364 -14.85 16.09 19.13
C GLN A 364 -14.49 17.58 18.97
N GLU A 365 -13.74 18.16 19.92
CA GLU A 365 -13.23 19.53 19.81
C GLU A 365 -12.29 19.70 18.61
N TYR A 366 -11.40 18.73 18.37
CA TYR A 366 -10.55 18.71 17.19
C TYR A 366 -11.38 18.76 15.90
N LEU A 367 -12.46 17.99 15.80
CA LEU A 367 -13.32 18.00 14.61
C LEU A 367 -14.05 19.33 14.44
N ILE A 368 -14.60 19.90 15.52
CA ILE A 368 -15.29 21.20 15.49
C ILE A 368 -14.33 22.31 15.03
N ASN A 369 -13.08 22.28 15.50
CA ASN A 369 -12.09 23.30 15.17
C ASN A 369 -11.59 23.19 13.72
N ASN A 370 -11.49 21.97 13.18
CA ASN A 370 -11.11 21.77 11.78
C ASN A 370 -12.25 22.01 10.79
N ALA A 371 -13.51 21.83 11.20
CA ALA A 371 -14.67 22.15 10.35
C ALA A 371 -14.89 23.66 10.12
N LYS A 372 -14.21 24.52 10.90
CA LYS A 372 -14.28 25.99 10.79
C LYS A 372 -13.18 26.59 9.91
N LYS A 373 -12.20 25.79 9.50
CA LYS A 373 -11.13 26.17 8.57
C LYS A 373 -11.51 25.70 7.17
#